data_AF-A0A2L2Z744-F1
#
_entry.id   AF-A0A2L2Z744-F1
#
_cell.length_a   1.000
_cell.length_b   1.000
_cell.length_c   1.000
_cell.angle_alpha   90.00
_cell.angle_beta   90.00
_cell.angle_gamma   90.00
#
_symmetry.space_group_name_H-M   'P 1'
#
loop_
_entity.id
_entity.type
_entity.pdbx_description
1 polymer ?
#
loop_
_entity_poly.entity_id
_entity_poly.type
_entity_poly.pdbx_seq_one_letter_code
_entity_poly.pdbx_strand_id
1 'polypeptide(L)' 'RPTIIPNIKPTVGPIPTETPKEFICPREGFFIDTHNCSVFYLCVQVSKGELARHTYNCGEDSAFDEALKTCVLRKNVPGC' A
#
# COMPACT_ATOMS: atom_id res chain seq x y z
N ARG A 1 30.05 -50.36 -8.55
CA ARG A 1 29.74 -49.67 -7.26
C ARG A 1 28.74 -48.56 -7.58
N PRO A 2 27.46 -48.71 -7.26
CA PRO A 2 26.43 -47.71 -7.53
C PRO A 2 26.49 -46.61 -6.46
N THR A 3 26.36 -45.36 -6.86
CA THR A 3 25.98 -44.27 -5.94
C THR A 3 24.75 -43.61 -6.52
N ILE A 4 23.60 -44.01 -5.98
CA ILE A 4 22.33 -43.30 -6.12
C ILE A 4 22.45 -42.03 -5.27
N ILE A 5 22.27 -40.84 -5.87
CA ILE A 5 21.89 -39.63 -5.15
C ILE A 5 20.71 -38.99 -5.92
N PRO A 6 19.63 -38.58 -5.22
CA PRO A 6 18.30 -38.53 -5.76
C PRO A 6 17.96 -37.18 -6.41
N ASN A 7 17.16 -37.27 -7.47
CA ASN A 7 16.19 -36.30 -7.95
C ASN A 7 16.14 -34.95 -7.18
N ILE A 8 16.91 -33.95 -7.65
CA ILE A 8 16.71 -32.55 -7.26
C ILE A 8 15.42 -32.09 -7.95
N LYS A 9 14.29 -32.33 -7.29
CA LYS A 9 13.03 -31.70 -7.60
C LYS A 9 13.22 -30.20 -7.30
N PRO A 10 12.95 -29.28 -8.24
CA PRO A 10 12.82 -27.88 -7.90
C PRO A 10 11.60 -27.78 -6.98
N THR A 11 11.84 -27.71 -5.68
CA THR A 11 10.80 -27.34 -4.72
C THR A 11 10.59 -25.84 -4.88
N VAL A 12 9.87 -25.46 -5.93
CA VAL A 12 9.05 -24.25 -5.90
C VAL A 12 7.94 -24.55 -4.89
N GLY A 13 8.28 -24.43 -3.60
CA GLY A 13 7.24 -24.17 -2.61
C GLY A 13 6.60 -22.83 -2.99
N PRO A 14 5.29 -22.63 -2.73
CA PRO A 14 4.76 -21.29 -2.76
C PRO A 14 5.53 -20.49 -1.71
N ILE A 15 6.46 -19.66 -2.18
CA ILE A 15 6.90 -18.49 -1.44
C ILE A 15 5.58 -17.82 -1.04
N PRO A 16 5.33 -17.51 0.24
CA PRO A 16 4.33 -16.52 0.57
C PRO A 16 4.88 -15.23 -0.02
N THR A 17 4.62 -15.01 -1.29
CA THR A 17 4.70 -13.70 -1.90
C THR A 17 3.56 -12.97 -1.22
N GLU A 18 3.83 -12.41 -0.05
CA GLU A 18 3.05 -11.29 0.46
C GLU A 18 3.29 -10.18 -0.56
N THR A 19 2.58 -10.27 -1.69
CA THR A 19 2.29 -9.11 -2.50
C THR A 19 1.77 -8.07 -1.51
N PRO A 20 2.36 -6.86 -1.46
CA PRO A 20 1.86 -5.81 -0.61
C PRO A 20 0.35 -5.74 -0.85
N LYS A 21 -0.46 -5.99 0.18
CA LYS A 21 -1.91 -5.96 0.04
C LYS A 21 -2.25 -4.60 -0.55
N GLU A 22 -2.64 -4.58 -1.82
CA GLU A 22 -2.93 -3.32 -2.49
C GLU A 22 -4.05 -2.62 -1.72
N PHE A 23 -3.88 -1.34 -1.42
CA PHE A 23 -4.93 -0.56 -0.78
C PHE A 23 -6.18 -0.56 -1.66
N ILE A 24 -7.32 -0.99 -1.12
CA ILE A 24 -8.63 -0.99 -1.78
C ILE A 24 -9.47 0.13 -1.15
N CYS A 25 -10.07 0.97 -2.00
CA CYS A 25 -10.95 2.03 -1.55
C CYS A 25 -12.17 1.50 -0.78
N PRO A 26 -12.30 1.79 0.53
CA PRO A 26 -13.44 1.30 1.31
C PRO A 26 -14.71 2.13 1.09
N ARG A 27 -14.55 3.42 0.73
CA ARG A 27 -15.59 4.40 0.40
C ARG A 27 -14.93 5.60 -0.27
N GLU A 28 -15.73 6.55 -0.75
CA GLU A 28 -15.21 7.84 -1.21
C GLU A 28 -14.51 8.61 -0.09
N GLY A 29 -13.42 9.28 -0.43
CA GLY A 29 -12.66 10.11 0.51
C GLY A 29 -11.15 9.95 0.41
N PHE A 30 -10.46 10.54 1.39
CA PHE A 30 -9.01 10.45 1.54
C PHE A 30 -8.67 9.40 2.59
N PHE A 31 -7.57 8.66 2.37
CA PHE A 31 -7.06 7.65 3.28
C PHE A 31 -5.54 7.70 3.30
N ILE A 32 -4.95 7.78 4.48
CA ILE A 32 -3.49 7.74 4.64
C ILE A 32 -2.99 6.30 4.48
N ASP A 33 -1.82 6.13 3.87
CA ASP A 33 -1.14 4.83 3.86
C ASP A 33 -0.62 4.47 5.27
N THR A 34 -0.94 3.26 5.73
CA THR A 34 -0.62 2.79 7.08
C THR A 34 0.87 2.57 7.32
N HIS A 35 1.68 2.48 6.27
CA HIS A 35 3.12 2.26 6.33
C HIS A 35 3.91 3.52 6.01
N ASN A 36 3.29 4.51 5.35
CA ASN A 36 3.94 5.76 4.99
C ASN A 36 2.95 6.94 4.99
N CYS A 37 2.93 7.74 6.04
CA CYS A 37 2.00 8.88 6.13
C CYS A 37 2.30 10.03 5.14
N SER A 38 3.42 9.98 4.42
CA SER A 38 3.64 10.85 3.26
C SER A 38 2.83 10.41 2.04
N VAL A 39 2.33 9.18 2.01
CA VAL A 39 1.47 8.63 0.95
C VAL A 39 0.02 8.64 1.42
N PHE A 40 -0.88 9.07 0.53
CA PHE A 40 -2.31 8.99 0.75
C PHE A 40 -3.04 8.62 -0.54
N TYR A 41 -4.25 8.13 -0.37
CA TYR A 41 -5.14 7.66 -1.42
C TYR A 41 -6.36 8.55 -1.47
N LEU A 42 -6.72 9.03 -2.65
CA LEU A 42 -8.03 9.61 -2.94
C LEU A 42 -8.89 8.57 -3.64
N CYS A 43 -10.01 8.24 -3.02
CA CYS A 43 -11.03 7.35 -3.54
C CYS A 43 -12.20 8.17 -4.09
N VAL A 44 -12.51 7.98 -5.37
CA VAL A 44 -13.59 8.67 -6.08
C VAL A 44 -14.51 7.67 -6.78
N GLN A 45 -15.82 7.92 -6.78
CA GLN A 45 -16.76 7.13 -7.57
C GLN A 45 -16.63 7.47 -9.06
N VAL A 46 -16.27 6.46 -9.86
CA VAL A 46 -16.17 6.60 -11.32
C VAL A 46 -17.39 6.08 -12.06
N SER A 47 -18.07 5.08 -11.49
CA SER A 47 -19.32 4.53 -11.99
C SER A 47 -20.13 3.95 -10.82
N LYS A 48 -21.41 3.62 -10.99
CA LYS A 48 -22.25 3.13 -9.88
C LYS A 48 -21.69 1.84 -9.27
N GLY A 49 -21.14 1.94 -8.06
CA GLY A 49 -20.53 0.81 -7.33
C GLY A 49 -19.04 0.60 -7.60
N GLU A 50 -18.42 1.41 -8.47
CA GLU A 50 -16.99 1.37 -8.78
C GLU A 50 -16.25 2.60 -8.24
N LEU A 51 -15.23 2.36 -7.41
CA LEU A 51 -14.35 3.39 -6.87
C LEU A 51 -12.97 3.29 -7.55
N ALA A 52 -12.46 4.43 -8.03
CA ALA A 52 -11.08 4.55 -8.47
C ALA A 52 -10.19 5.06 -7.32
N ARG A 53 -8.99 4.49 -7.23
CA ARG A 53 -7.93 4.91 -6.30
C ARG A 53 -6.91 5.77 -7.04
N HIS A 54 -6.65 6.96 -6.51
CA HIS A 54 -5.53 7.80 -6.92
C HIS A 54 -4.53 7.88 -5.77
N THR A 55 -3.27 7.55 -6.04
CA THR A 55 -2.20 7.60 -5.03
C THR A 55 -1.42 8.90 -5.17
N TYR A 56 -1.17 9.56 -4.05
CA TYR A 56 -0.41 10.80 -3.97
C TYR A 56 0.70 10.65 -2.92
N ASN A 57 1.75 11.42 -3.09
CA ASN A 57 2.85 11.53 -2.13
C ASN A 57 3.10 13.02 -1.85
N CYS A 58 3.13 13.39 -0.57
CA CYS A 58 3.33 14.76 -0.10
C CYS A 58 4.77 15.28 -0.32
N GLY A 59 5.73 14.39 -0.58
CA GLY A 59 7.14 14.72 -0.68
C GLY A 59 7.91 14.45 0.61
N GLU A 60 9.16 14.88 0.64
CA GLU A 60 10.06 14.70 1.77
C GLU A 60 9.62 15.53 2.98
N ASP A 61 9.78 14.96 4.18
CA ASP A 61 9.44 15.55 5.48
C ASP A 61 7.99 16.01 5.67
N SER A 62 7.10 15.75 4.71
CA SER A 62 5.69 16.11 4.77
C SER A 62 4.79 14.87 4.89
N ALA A 63 3.63 15.03 5.50
CA ALA A 63 2.61 14.01 5.66
C ALA A 63 1.23 14.61 5.34
N PHE A 64 0.31 13.76 4.89
CA PHE A 64 -1.05 14.21 4.61
C PHE A 64 -1.83 14.36 5.90
N ASP A 65 -2.42 15.54 6.10
CA ASP A 65 -3.33 15.83 7.20
C ASP A 65 -4.78 15.65 6.71
N GLU A 66 -5.47 14.64 7.23
CA GLU A 66 -6.85 14.34 6.86
C GLU A 66 -7.86 15.40 7.32
N ALA A 67 -7.56 16.19 8.34
CA ALA A 67 -8.44 17.25 8.82
C ALA A 67 -8.32 18.49 7.93
N LEU A 68 -7.09 18.87 7.57
CA LEU A 68 -6.80 20.01 6.71
C LEU A 68 -6.90 19.69 5.22
N LYS A 69 -6.96 18.41 4.85
CA LYS A 69 -6.96 17.92 3.46
C LYS A 69 -5.77 18.44 2.66
N THR A 70 -4.61 18.52 3.29
CA THR A 70 -3.39 19.05 2.67
C THR A 70 -2.14 18.39 3.24
N CYS A 71 -1.02 18.53 2.53
CA CYS A 71 0.27 18.10 3.02
C CYS A 71 0.83 19.15 3.99
N VAL A 72 1.18 18.71 5.19
CA VAL A 72 1.84 19.53 6.22
C VAL A 72 3.15 18.86 6.62
N LEU A 73 3.96 19.54 7.43
CA LEU A 73 5.18 18.94 7.96
C LEU A 73 4.84 17.72 8.82
N ARG A 74 5.56 16.61 8.64
CA ARG A 74 5.27 15.31 9.28
C ARG A 74 5.03 15.41 10.78
N LYS A 75 5.84 16.20 11.48
CA LYS A 75 5.74 16.43 12.94
C LYS A 75 4.42 17.05 13.41
N ASN A 76 3.63 17.60 12.49
CA ASN A 76 2.33 18.21 12.79
C ASN A 76 1.17 17.21 12.61
N VAL A 77 1.41 16.04 12.03
CA VAL A 77 0.39 14.99 11.84
C VAL A 77 0.51 13.98 12.98
N PRO A 78 -0.44 13.95 13.94
CA PRO A 78 -0.36 13.02 15.07
C PRO A 78 -0.42 11.57 14.61
N GLY A 79 0.49 10.72 15.12
CA GLY A 79 0.55 9.31 14.74
C GLY A 79 1.35 9.04 13.47
N CYS A 80 1.90 10.10 12.88
CA CYS A 80 3.12 10.06 12.08
C CYS A 80 4.30 10.58 12.95
#